data_AF-A0A1F6V538-F1
#
_entry.id   AF-A0A1F6V538-F1
#
_cell.length_a   1.000
_cell.length_b   1.000
_cell.length_c   1.000
_cell.angle_alpha   90.00
_cell.angle_beta   90.00
_cell.angle_gamma   90.00
#
_symmetry.space_group_name_H-M   'P 1'
#
loop_
_entity.id
_entity.type
_entity.pdbx_description
1 polymer ?
#
loop_
_entity_poly.entity_id
_entity_poly.type
_entity_poly.pdbx_seq_one_letter_code
_entity_poly.pdbx_strand_id
1 'polypeptide(L)'
;MYTSDQLGKILTEKEVVIPKIAVLLDQHLMLCPRLPLKAQEHCQFGVCRRLFILVACLEYFFSELPPDTNKERSREENSRANIHLHAFLINVSGIIDNMAWLWAHYIGLEQRFDLEKKKTMIGLFNKDFLEHLPKGLAALVGQYSKWHEFLTHHRHPTAHRIPPYMIPYTVRNEEDSPELRNYMPRYIGSFGGKYGPIPLHVQSLADVNTVLALSEALLTEMKAHHA
;
A
#
# COMPACT_ATOMS: atom_id res chain seq x y z
N MET A 1 9.45 -13.51 -17.07
CA MET A 1 9.35 -14.44 -15.94
C MET A 1 10.49 -14.15 -14.99
N TYR A 2 10.26 -14.37 -13.70
CA TYR A 2 11.32 -14.28 -12.70
C TYR A 2 12.31 -15.44 -12.89
N THR A 3 13.58 -15.21 -12.55
CA THR A 3 14.55 -16.30 -12.36
C THR A 3 14.24 -17.06 -11.07
N SER A 4 14.77 -18.28 -10.91
CA SER A 4 14.64 -19.05 -9.67
C SER A 4 15.13 -18.27 -8.45
N ASP A 5 16.24 -17.54 -8.58
CA ASP A 5 16.77 -16.67 -7.51
C ASP A 5 15.82 -15.52 -7.18
N GLN A 6 15.18 -14.91 -8.19
CA GLN A 6 14.20 -13.85 -7.97
C GLN A 6 12.95 -14.40 -7.28
N LEU A 7 12.45 -15.56 -7.69
CA LEU A 7 11.32 -16.23 -7.04
C LEU A 7 11.65 -16.54 -5.57
N GLY A 8 12.83 -17.11 -5.30
CA GLY A 8 13.29 -17.36 -3.94
C GLY A 8 13.25 -16.11 -3.08
N LYS A 9 13.80 -14.99 -3.57
CA LYS A 9 13.78 -13.70 -2.86
C LYS A 9 12.36 -13.19 -2.60
N ILE A 10 11.48 -13.26 -3.60
CA ILE A 10 10.09 -12.80 -3.49
C ILE A 10 9.35 -13.61 -2.42
N LEU A 11 9.50 -14.94 -2.44
CA LEU A 11 8.84 -15.82 -1.48
C LEU A 11 9.40 -15.61 -0.06
N THR A 12 10.71 -15.51 0.10
CA THR A 12 11.33 -15.17 1.40
C THR A 12 10.82 -13.83 1.92
N GLU A 13 10.74 -12.80 1.06
CA GLU A 13 10.25 -11.48 1.47
C GLU A 13 8.78 -11.54 1.94
N LYS A 14 7.92 -12.29 1.24
CA LYS A 14 6.53 -12.51 1.65
C LYS A 14 6.44 -13.13 3.06
N GLU A 15 7.24 -14.15 3.33
CA GLU A 15 7.28 -14.82 4.65
C GLU A 15 7.79 -13.90 5.77
N VAL A 16 8.48 -12.81 5.44
CA VAL A 16 8.90 -11.77 6.39
C VAL A 16 7.84 -10.67 6.55
N VAL A 17 7.26 -10.21 5.44
CA VAL A 17 6.35 -9.06 5.41
C VAL A 17 5.03 -9.36 6.12
N ILE A 18 4.42 -10.53 5.89
CA ILE A 18 3.11 -10.86 6.47
C ILE A 18 3.16 -10.87 8.02
N PRO A 19 4.11 -11.57 8.67
CA PRO A 19 4.24 -11.51 10.13
C PRO A 19 4.53 -10.11 10.67
N LYS A 20 5.32 -9.30 9.96
CA LYS A 20 5.59 -7.91 10.36
C LYS A 20 4.32 -7.06 10.41
N ILE A 21 3.40 -7.24 9.47
CA ILE A 21 2.10 -6.54 9.52
C ILE A 21 1.32 -6.91 10.78
N ALA A 22 1.30 -8.20 11.15
CA ALA A 22 0.62 -8.65 12.37
C ALA A 22 1.22 -8.03 13.64
N VAL A 23 2.56 -8.01 13.74
CA VAL A 23 3.26 -7.35 14.86
C VAL A 23 2.90 -5.86 14.93
N LEU A 24 2.86 -5.16 13.79
CA LEU A 24 2.49 -3.76 13.76
C LEU A 24 1.02 -3.50 14.13
N LEU A 25 0.13 -4.38 13.69
CA LEU A 25 -1.28 -4.34 14.06
C LEU A 25 -1.43 -4.42 15.58
N ASP A 26 -0.77 -5.39 16.22
CA ASP A 26 -0.80 -5.56 17.67
C ASP A 26 -0.24 -4.32 18.39
N GLN A 27 0.86 -3.75 17.90
CA GLN A 27 1.45 -2.54 18.49
C GLN A 27 0.52 -1.32 18.41
N HIS A 28 -0.17 -1.12 17.29
CA HIS A 28 -1.18 -0.07 17.15
C HIS A 28 -2.36 -0.31 18.09
N LEU A 29 -2.89 -1.53 18.15
CA LEU A 29 -4.00 -1.88 19.03
C LEU A 29 -3.66 -1.72 20.51
N MET A 30 -2.43 -2.03 20.92
CA MET A 30 -1.96 -1.81 22.30
C MET A 30 -1.81 -0.33 22.64
N LEU A 31 -1.42 0.51 21.69
CA LEU A 31 -1.31 1.95 21.89
C LEU A 31 -2.70 2.64 21.90
N CYS A 32 -3.64 2.14 21.10
CA CYS A 32 -4.92 2.77 20.82
C CYS A 32 -5.69 3.25 22.08
N PRO A 33 -5.85 2.47 23.16
CA PRO A 33 -6.61 2.91 24.34
C PRO A 33 -6.05 4.17 25.03
N ARG A 34 -4.80 4.54 24.75
CA ARG A 34 -4.11 5.70 25.34
C ARG A 34 -4.23 6.97 24.50
N LEU A 35 -4.83 6.88 23.30
CA LEU A 35 -4.91 8.00 22.36
C LEU A 35 -6.17 8.86 22.62
N PRO A 36 -6.17 10.14 22.21
CA PRO A 36 -7.39 10.93 22.12
C PRO A 36 -8.44 10.26 21.24
N LEU A 37 -9.74 10.45 21.51
CA LEU A 37 -10.83 9.71 20.85
C LEU A 37 -10.77 9.75 19.31
N LYS A 38 -10.51 10.93 18.71
CA LYS A 38 -10.36 11.04 17.25
C LYS A 38 -9.12 10.32 16.72
N ALA A 39 -8.02 10.35 17.47
CA ALA A 39 -6.83 9.57 17.13
C ALA A 39 -7.10 8.06 17.22
N GLN A 40 -7.90 7.60 18.20
CA GLN A 40 -8.33 6.20 18.27
C GLN A 40 -9.09 5.77 17.02
N GLU A 41 -10.00 6.62 16.52
CA GLU A 41 -10.77 6.34 15.32
C GLU A 41 -9.86 6.10 14.10
N HIS A 42 -8.88 6.98 13.88
CA HIS A 42 -7.92 6.81 12.80
C HIS A 42 -6.94 5.66 13.03
N CYS A 43 -6.55 5.37 14.26
CA CYS A 43 -5.71 4.23 14.60
C CYS A 43 -6.44 2.91 14.32
N GLN A 44 -7.61 2.70 14.91
CA GLN A 44 -8.34 1.44 14.85
C GLN A 44 -9.06 1.25 13.50
N PHE A 45 -9.79 2.25 13.04
CA PHE A 45 -10.64 2.10 11.85
C PHE A 45 -9.96 2.58 10.57
N GLY A 46 -8.92 3.41 10.69
CA GLY A 46 -8.07 3.81 9.57
C GLY A 46 -6.88 2.88 9.40
N VAL A 47 -5.92 2.90 10.31
CA VAL A 47 -4.64 2.18 10.15
C VAL A 47 -4.82 0.66 10.30
N CYS A 48 -5.36 0.19 11.42
CA CYS A 48 -5.44 -1.24 11.73
C CYS A 48 -6.31 -2.02 10.74
N ARG A 49 -7.52 -1.55 10.41
CA ARG A 49 -8.39 -2.20 9.42
C ARG A 49 -7.74 -2.29 8.04
N ARG A 50 -6.99 -1.26 7.62
CA ARG A 50 -6.32 -1.27 6.32
C ARG A 50 -5.13 -2.23 6.30
N LEU A 51 -4.33 -2.30 7.36
CA LEU A 51 -3.28 -3.32 7.49
C LEU A 51 -3.86 -4.73 7.35
N PHE A 52 -4.99 -5.00 8.00
CA PHE A 52 -5.67 -6.29 7.88
C PHE A 52 -6.10 -6.60 6.43
N ILE A 53 -6.68 -5.63 5.72
CA ILE A 53 -7.06 -5.80 4.31
C ILE A 53 -5.83 -6.04 3.42
N LEU A 54 -4.70 -5.36 3.69
CA LEU A 54 -3.46 -5.55 2.95
C LEU A 54 -2.90 -6.97 3.13
N VAL A 55 -2.97 -7.55 4.33
CA VAL A 55 -2.60 -8.96 4.57
C VAL A 55 -3.46 -9.88 3.72
N ALA A 56 -4.78 -9.74 3.78
CA ALA A 56 -5.69 -10.60 3.03
C ALA A 56 -5.45 -10.51 1.51
N CYS A 57 -5.17 -9.31 0.99
CA CYS A 57 -4.82 -9.12 -0.42
C CYS A 57 -3.48 -9.77 -0.78
N LEU A 58 -2.45 -9.63 0.07
CA LEU A 58 -1.16 -10.29 -0.16
C LEU A 58 -1.30 -11.81 -0.14
N GLU A 59 -1.98 -12.38 0.85
CA GLU A 59 -2.24 -13.82 0.92
C GLU A 59 -2.90 -14.31 -0.37
N TYR A 60 -3.96 -13.62 -0.83
CA TYR A 60 -4.62 -13.92 -2.08
C TYR A 60 -3.67 -13.82 -3.30
N PHE A 61 -2.86 -12.77 -3.40
CA PHE A 61 -1.92 -12.62 -4.52
C PHE A 61 -0.89 -13.74 -4.58
N PHE A 62 -0.47 -14.29 -3.44
CA PHE A 62 0.52 -15.36 -3.41
C PHE A 62 -0.08 -16.76 -3.52
N SER A 63 -1.33 -16.98 -3.09
CA SER A 63 -2.00 -18.27 -3.20
C SER A 63 -2.70 -18.46 -4.55
N GLU A 64 -3.49 -17.48 -4.98
CA GLU A 64 -4.37 -17.59 -6.16
C GLU A 64 -3.72 -17.05 -7.44
N LEU A 65 -2.71 -16.19 -7.29
CA LEU A 65 -1.98 -15.60 -8.41
C LEU A 65 -0.48 -15.83 -8.26
N PRO A 66 0.03 -17.06 -8.10
CA PRO A 66 1.42 -17.29 -7.75
C PRO A 66 2.40 -16.68 -8.79
N PRO A 67 3.57 -16.18 -8.35
CA PRO A 67 4.50 -15.42 -9.20
C PRO A 67 5.11 -16.23 -10.35
N ASP A 68 5.05 -17.55 -10.26
CA ASP A 68 5.55 -18.54 -11.22
C ASP A 68 4.44 -19.22 -12.03
N THR A 69 3.19 -18.73 -11.96
CA THR A 69 2.09 -19.30 -12.76
C THR A 69 2.40 -19.28 -14.26
N ASN A 70 2.11 -20.39 -14.90
CA ASN A 70 2.18 -20.60 -16.35
C ASN A 70 0.79 -20.85 -16.95
N LYS A 71 -0.28 -20.63 -16.18
CA LYS A 71 -1.65 -20.95 -16.55
C LYS A 71 -2.45 -19.68 -16.84
N GLU A 72 -3.20 -19.70 -17.93
CA GLU A 72 -4.21 -18.68 -18.21
C GLU A 72 -5.34 -18.72 -17.17
N ARG A 73 -5.74 -17.54 -16.70
CA ARG A 73 -6.79 -17.37 -15.69
C ARG A 73 -8.17 -17.33 -16.34
N SER A 74 -9.15 -17.97 -15.72
CA SER A 74 -10.55 -17.86 -16.11
C SER A 74 -11.06 -16.42 -15.95
N ARG A 75 -12.25 -16.14 -16.52
CA ARG A 75 -12.89 -14.83 -16.38
C ARG A 75 -13.26 -14.52 -14.92
N GLU A 76 -13.70 -15.52 -14.18
CA GLU A 76 -14.05 -15.44 -12.76
C GLU A 76 -12.79 -15.22 -11.91
N GLU A 77 -11.71 -15.97 -12.18
CA GLU A 77 -10.40 -15.76 -11.55
C GLU A 77 -9.88 -14.34 -11.80
N ASN A 78 -9.99 -13.84 -13.03
CA ASN A 78 -9.64 -12.45 -13.38
C ASN A 78 -10.49 -11.42 -12.62
N SER A 79 -11.80 -11.65 -12.50
CA SER A 79 -12.70 -10.75 -11.75
C SER A 79 -12.31 -10.68 -10.28
N ARG A 80 -12.05 -11.83 -9.64
CA ARG A 80 -11.57 -11.88 -8.25
C ARG A 80 -10.20 -11.22 -8.08
N ALA A 81 -9.30 -11.41 -9.04
CA ALA A 81 -7.98 -10.79 -9.04
C ALA A 81 -8.07 -9.26 -9.09
N ASN A 82 -8.96 -8.72 -9.91
CA ASN A 82 -9.20 -7.27 -9.99
C ASN A 82 -9.80 -6.71 -8.70
N ILE A 83 -10.73 -7.41 -8.06
CA ILE A 83 -11.31 -6.99 -6.77
C ILE A 83 -10.20 -6.84 -5.71
N HIS A 84 -9.32 -7.84 -5.59
CA HIS A 84 -8.20 -7.80 -4.64
C HIS A 84 -7.17 -6.74 -5.03
N LEU A 85 -6.89 -6.56 -6.32
CA LEU A 85 -6.02 -5.47 -6.79
C LEU A 85 -6.56 -4.10 -6.39
N HIS A 86 -7.85 -3.84 -6.61
CA HIS A 86 -8.46 -2.56 -6.29
C HIS A 86 -8.51 -2.33 -4.79
N ALA A 87 -8.89 -3.36 -4.03
CA ALA A 87 -8.86 -3.34 -2.57
C ALA A 87 -7.44 -3.07 -2.07
N PHE A 88 -6.42 -3.70 -2.63
CA PHE A 88 -5.03 -3.46 -2.26
C PHE A 88 -4.63 -2.01 -2.52
N LEU A 89 -4.76 -1.52 -3.76
CA LEU A 89 -4.31 -0.19 -4.16
C LEU A 89 -4.99 0.94 -3.38
N ILE A 90 -6.31 0.83 -3.13
CA ILE A 90 -7.03 1.85 -2.36
C ILE A 90 -6.61 1.85 -0.89
N ASN A 91 -6.26 0.68 -0.33
CA ASN A 91 -5.83 0.57 1.06
C ASN A 91 -4.38 0.97 1.28
N VAL A 92 -3.47 0.68 0.34
CA VAL A 92 -2.08 1.20 0.37
C VAL A 92 -2.07 2.72 0.37
N SER A 93 -2.92 3.36 -0.42
CA SER A 93 -2.98 4.82 -0.42
C SER A 93 -3.74 5.39 0.78
N GLY A 94 -4.91 4.82 1.11
CA GLY A 94 -5.75 5.38 2.16
C GLY A 94 -5.13 5.27 3.56
N ILE A 95 -4.23 4.30 3.78
CA ILE A 95 -3.57 4.15 5.07
C ILE A 95 -2.62 5.33 5.38
N ILE A 96 -2.00 5.91 4.35
CA ILE A 96 -1.10 7.07 4.48
C ILE A 96 -1.88 8.29 4.97
N ASP A 97 -3.06 8.53 4.41
CA ASP A 97 -3.96 9.60 4.84
C ASP A 97 -4.39 9.35 6.30
N ASN A 98 -4.74 8.11 6.65
CA ASN A 98 -5.12 7.77 8.02
C ASN A 98 -3.97 7.90 9.03
N MET A 99 -2.73 7.64 8.64
CA MET A 99 -1.54 7.92 9.46
C MET A 99 -1.37 9.42 9.72
N ALA A 100 -1.61 10.26 8.71
CA ALA A 100 -1.53 11.71 8.86
C ALA A 100 -2.60 12.24 9.83
N TRP A 101 -3.84 11.79 9.68
CA TRP A 101 -4.93 12.16 10.59
C TRP A 101 -4.74 11.62 12.00
N LEU A 102 -4.24 10.39 12.14
CA LEU A 102 -3.83 9.82 13.42
C LEU A 102 -2.84 10.74 14.11
N TRP A 103 -1.76 11.14 13.42
CA TRP A 103 -0.75 12.02 13.99
C TRP A 103 -1.32 13.42 14.32
N ALA A 104 -2.10 14.01 13.42
CA ALA A 104 -2.69 15.34 13.62
C ALA A 104 -3.53 15.41 14.91
N HIS A 105 -4.39 14.41 15.12
CA HIS A 105 -5.19 14.32 16.35
C HIS A 105 -4.36 13.91 17.57
N TYR A 106 -3.33 13.09 17.36
CA TYR A 106 -2.43 12.69 18.44
C TYR A 106 -1.72 13.89 19.08
N ILE A 107 -1.20 14.81 18.27
CA ILE A 107 -0.53 16.02 18.76
C ILE A 107 -1.48 17.16 19.12
N GLY A 108 -2.80 16.93 19.01
CA GLY A 108 -3.83 17.94 19.29
C GLY A 108 -3.80 19.13 18.33
N LEU A 109 -3.53 18.90 17.04
CA LEU A 109 -3.41 19.97 16.04
C LEU A 109 -4.70 20.80 15.91
N GLU A 110 -5.86 20.21 16.23
CA GLU A 110 -7.16 20.90 16.29
C GLU A 110 -7.22 22.04 17.32
N GLN A 111 -6.33 22.06 18.31
CA GLN A 111 -6.24 23.15 19.28
C GLN A 111 -5.64 24.42 18.67
N ARG A 112 -4.95 24.28 17.53
CA ARG A 112 -4.27 25.38 16.81
C ARG A 112 -5.00 25.75 15.53
N PHE A 113 -5.69 24.80 14.91
CA PHE A 113 -6.32 24.99 13.61
C PHE A 113 -7.70 24.33 13.54
N ASP A 114 -8.60 24.94 12.77
CA ASP A 114 -9.82 24.29 12.32
C ASP A 114 -9.48 23.24 11.25
N LEU A 115 -9.34 21.98 11.67
CA LEU A 115 -8.92 20.88 10.80
C LEU A 115 -9.93 20.59 9.68
N GLU A 116 -11.22 20.90 9.86
CA GLU A 116 -12.21 20.72 8.80
C GLU A 116 -12.00 21.70 7.65
N LYS A 117 -11.68 22.96 7.98
CA LYS A 117 -11.33 23.98 6.98
C LYS A 117 -9.97 23.73 6.35
N LYS A 118 -9.04 23.14 7.10
CA LYS A 118 -7.68 22.85 6.64
C LYS A 118 -7.44 21.40 6.24
N LYS A 119 -8.48 20.60 6.02
CA LYS A 119 -8.35 19.16 5.72
C LYS A 119 -7.42 18.84 4.54
N THR A 120 -7.32 19.72 3.56
CA THR A 120 -6.41 19.56 2.41
C THR A 120 -4.94 19.67 2.78
N MET A 121 -4.62 20.30 3.92
CA MET A 121 -3.27 20.35 4.46
C MET A 121 -2.88 19.03 5.11
N ILE A 122 -3.83 18.23 5.61
CA ILE A 122 -3.56 17.01 6.37
C ILE A 122 -3.26 15.86 5.40
N GLY A 123 -1.98 15.55 5.25
CA GLY A 123 -1.51 14.43 4.45
C GLY A 123 -0.04 14.20 4.69
N LEU A 124 0.37 12.93 4.84
CA LEU A 124 1.74 12.62 5.28
C LEU A 124 2.79 13.19 4.33
N PHE A 125 2.49 13.20 3.02
CA PHE A 125 3.33 13.75 1.95
C PHE A 125 2.96 15.19 1.55
N ASN A 126 2.05 15.86 2.26
CA ASN A 126 1.72 17.26 2.02
C ASN A 126 2.81 18.15 2.65
N LYS A 127 3.37 19.07 1.86
CA LYS A 127 4.42 20.00 2.29
C LYS A 127 4.03 20.82 3.51
N ASP A 128 2.77 21.27 3.58
CA ASP A 128 2.24 22.06 4.70
C ASP A 128 2.08 21.23 5.98
N PHE A 129 2.01 19.89 5.86
CA PHE A 129 1.93 19.01 7.02
C PHE A 129 3.30 18.57 7.55
N LEU A 130 4.33 18.58 6.69
CA LEU A 130 5.67 18.10 7.07
C LEU A 130 6.25 18.88 8.26
N GLU A 131 5.91 20.16 8.43
CA GLU A 131 6.32 20.97 9.57
C GLU A 131 5.73 20.51 10.91
N HIS A 132 4.66 19.71 10.88
CA HIS A 132 4.01 19.13 12.05
C HIS A 132 4.50 17.71 12.36
N LEU A 133 5.37 17.15 11.53
CA LEU A 133 5.96 15.83 11.75
C LEU A 133 7.29 15.93 12.51
N PRO A 134 7.63 14.92 13.33
CA PRO A 134 8.96 14.77 13.89
C PRO A 134 10.01 14.70 12.77
N LYS A 135 11.22 15.22 13.01
CA LYS A 135 12.27 15.33 11.99
C LYS A 135 12.62 13.97 11.34
N GLY A 136 12.66 12.89 12.13
CA GLY A 136 12.94 11.55 11.64
C GLY A 136 11.87 11.05 10.67
N LEU A 137 10.60 11.17 11.08
CA LEU A 137 9.45 10.81 10.24
C LEU A 137 9.37 11.68 8.99
N ALA A 138 9.55 13.00 9.09
CA ALA A 138 9.55 13.91 7.94
C ALA A 138 10.65 13.56 6.92
N ALA A 139 11.85 13.21 7.41
CA ALA A 139 12.94 12.77 6.54
C ALA A 139 12.61 11.46 5.81
N LEU A 140 12.03 10.49 6.53
CA LEU A 140 11.60 9.22 5.95
C LEU A 140 10.51 9.41 4.89
N VAL A 141 9.52 10.26 5.16
CA VAL A 141 8.51 10.65 4.16
C VAL A 141 9.16 11.25 2.91
N GLY A 142 10.15 12.12 3.08
CA GLY A 142 10.91 12.70 1.98
C GLY A 142 11.59 11.64 1.09
N GLN A 143 12.16 10.59 1.70
CA GLN A 143 12.79 9.46 0.98
C GLN A 143 11.79 8.70 0.09
N TYR A 144 10.53 8.59 0.52
CA TYR A 144 9.47 7.88 -0.21
C TYR A 144 8.65 8.77 -1.15
N SER A 145 9.06 10.03 -1.38
CA SER A 145 8.33 10.97 -2.26
C SER A 145 8.08 10.45 -3.68
N LYS A 146 9.08 9.80 -4.30
CA LYS A 146 8.95 9.18 -5.62
C LYS A 146 7.99 7.98 -5.62
N TRP A 147 8.01 7.18 -4.55
CA TRP A 147 7.06 6.09 -4.37
C TRP A 147 5.64 6.63 -4.22
N HIS A 148 5.45 7.69 -3.43
CA HIS A 148 4.13 8.32 -3.28
C HIS A 148 3.64 8.92 -4.61
N GLU A 149 4.51 9.53 -5.42
CA GLU A 149 4.18 9.97 -6.78
C GLU A 149 3.71 8.79 -7.64
N PHE A 150 4.46 7.67 -7.64
CA PHE A 150 4.08 6.46 -8.34
C PHE A 150 2.72 5.92 -7.88
N LEU A 151 2.50 5.79 -6.57
CA LEU A 151 1.25 5.31 -5.98
C LEU A 151 0.07 6.19 -6.39
N THR A 152 0.26 7.51 -6.32
CA THR A 152 -0.74 8.52 -6.69
C THR A 152 -1.21 8.36 -8.15
N HIS A 153 -0.28 8.06 -9.07
CA HIS A 153 -0.60 7.82 -10.48
C HIS A 153 -1.44 6.55 -10.73
N HIS A 154 -1.36 5.55 -9.86
CA HIS A 154 -2.12 4.29 -9.98
C HIS A 154 -3.39 4.27 -9.14
N ARG A 155 -3.39 4.98 -8.01
CA ARG A 155 -4.53 5.16 -7.13
C ARG A 155 -5.57 6.13 -7.68
N HIS A 156 -5.17 7.30 -8.20
CA HIS A 156 -6.14 8.25 -8.75
C HIS A 156 -7.02 7.63 -9.84
N PRO A 157 -6.50 6.79 -10.75
CA PRO A 157 -7.34 6.04 -11.65
C PRO A 157 -8.25 5.02 -10.98
N THR A 158 -7.78 4.29 -9.96
CA THR A 158 -8.60 3.36 -9.17
C THR A 158 -9.78 4.05 -8.48
N ALA A 159 -9.58 5.24 -7.92
CA ALA A 159 -10.60 5.95 -7.14
C ALA A 159 -11.47 6.89 -7.98
N HIS A 160 -10.94 7.41 -9.10
CA HIS A 160 -11.54 8.56 -9.79
C HIS A 160 -11.43 8.50 -11.33
N ARG A 161 -10.75 7.51 -11.93
CA ARG A 161 -10.64 7.37 -13.40
C ARG A 161 -10.79 5.91 -13.83
N ILE A 162 -9.88 5.39 -14.65
CA ILE A 162 -9.91 4.02 -15.15
C ILE A 162 -9.23 3.11 -14.13
N PRO A 163 -9.94 2.15 -13.52
CA PRO A 163 -9.34 1.28 -12.53
C PRO A 163 -8.29 0.36 -13.19
N PRO A 164 -7.10 0.18 -12.56
CA PRO A 164 -6.10 -0.74 -13.07
C PRO A 164 -6.67 -2.15 -13.18
N TYR A 165 -6.23 -2.91 -14.18
CA TYR A 165 -6.72 -4.27 -14.36
C TYR A 165 -5.57 -5.26 -14.48
N MET A 166 -5.82 -6.47 -13.98
CA MET A 166 -4.95 -7.63 -14.11
C MET A 166 -4.92 -8.10 -15.55
N ILE A 167 -3.76 -8.02 -16.20
CA ILE A 167 -3.63 -8.44 -17.59
C ILE A 167 -3.59 -9.98 -17.68
N PRO A 168 -4.35 -10.61 -18.59
CA PRO A 168 -4.36 -12.07 -18.72
C PRO A 168 -2.98 -12.67 -18.98
N TYR A 169 -2.22 -12.05 -19.88
CA TYR A 169 -0.86 -12.40 -20.25
C TYR A 169 -0.16 -11.23 -20.96
N THR A 170 1.15 -11.35 -21.18
CA THR A 170 1.93 -10.50 -22.08
C THR A 170 2.54 -11.34 -23.20
N VAL A 171 2.58 -10.83 -24.43
CA VAL A 171 3.31 -11.43 -25.56
C VAL A 171 4.65 -10.72 -25.75
N ARG A 172 5.71 -11.47 -26.12
CA ARG A 172 7.04 -10.90 -26.37
C ARG A 172 7.23 -10.38 -27.80
N ASN A 173 6.49 -10.95 -28.76
CA ASN A 173 6.55 -10.64 -30.19
C ASN A 173 5.14 -10.32 -30.71
N GLU A 174 5.02 -9.86 -31.96
CA GLU A 174 3.73 -9.56 -32.61
C GLU A 174 2.88 -10.82 -32.88
N GLU A 175 3.48 -12.01 -32.87
CA GLU A 175 2.77 -13.28 -32.99
C GLU A 175 2.21 -13.74 -31.62
N ASP A 176 0.87 -13.75 -31.50
CA ASP A 176 0.17 -14.28 -30.33
C ASP A 176 -0.01 -15.81 -30.43
N SER A 177 1.06 -16.54 -30.11
CA SER A 177 1.01 -18.00 -29.92
C SER A 177 0.92 -18.36 -28.43
N PRO A 178 0.07 -19.33 -28.00
CA PRO A 178 -0.07 -19.72 -26.60
C PRO A 178 1.26 -20.07 -25.89
N GLU A 179 2.23 -20.62 -26.61
CA GLU A 179 3.56 -20.99 -26.08
C GLU A 179 4.46 -19.77 -25.83
N LEU A 180 4.17 -18.63 -26.47
CA LEU A 180 4.91 -17.37 -26.33
C LEU A 180 4.28 -16.43 -25.28
N ARG A 181 3.11 -16.78 -24.76
CA ARG A 181 2.42 -16.01 -23.72
C ARG A 181 3.13 -16.14 -22.39
N ASN A 182 3.29 -15.00 -21.72
CA ASN A 182 3.81 -14.93 -20.37
C ASN A 182 2.66 -14.58 -19.41
N TYR A 183 2.28 -15.56 -18.59
CA TYR A 183 1.18 -15.49 -17.62
C TYR A 183 1.58 -14.92 -16.25
N MET A 184 2.83 -14.51 -16.09
CA MET A 184 3.33 -13.87 -14.88
C MET A 184 2.40 -12.72 -14.47
N PRO A 185 1.83 -12.71 -13.24
CA PRO A 185 0.78 -11.78 -12.88
C PRO A 185 1.27 -10.34 -12.92
N ARG A 186 0.54 -9.55 -13.70
CA ARG A 186 0.81 -8.13 -13.92
C ARG A 186 -0.49 -7.36 -13.96
N TYR A 187 -0.42 -6.07 -13.68
CA TYR A 187 -1.52 -5.16 -13.87
C TYR A 187 -1.09 -3.92 -14.64
N ILE A 188 -2.06 -3.23 -15.24
CA ILE A 188 -1.84 -1.98 -15.98
C ILE A 188 -2.95 -0.99 -15.67
N GLY A 189 -2.62 0.29 -15.58
CA GLY A 189 -3.59 1.37 -15.36
C GLY A 189 -4.33 1.77 -16.65
N SER A 190 -3.58 2.09 -17.70
CA SER A 190 -4.14 2.50 -18.99
C SER A 190 -3.21 2.11 -20.13
N PHE A 191 -3.78 1.81 -21.31
CA PHE A 191 -3.00 1.66 -22.54
C PHE A 191 -2.37 3.00 -22.91
N GLY A 192 -1.03 3.05 -23.04
CA GLY A 192 -0.27 4.28 -23.27
C GLY A 192 0.04 5.11 -22.00
N GLY A 193 -0.19 4.56 -20.81
CA GLY A 193 0.20 5.22 -19.56
C GLY A 193 1.72 5.34 -19.39
N LYS A 194 2.16 6.25 -18.50
CA LYS A 194 3.58 6.46 -18.14
C LYS A 194 4.29 5.16 -17.73
N TYR A 195 3.54 4.19 -17.22
CA TYR A 195 4.04 2.91 -16.74
C TYR A 195 3.46 1.77 -17.58
N GLY A 196 4.34 0.88 -18.06
CA GLY A 196 3.93 -0.37 -18.70
C GLY A 196 3.39 -1.40 -17.69
N PRO A 197 3.19 -2.66 -18.12
CA PRO A 197 2.72 -3.74 -17.25
C PRO A 197 3.56 -3.92 -15.97
N ILE A 198 2.91 -3.74 -14.83
CA ILE A 198 3.54 -3.74 -13.51
C ILE A 198 3.51 -5.15 -12.93
N PRO A 199 4.65 -5.71 -12.52
CA PRO A 199 4.70 -7.02 -11.88
C PRO A 199 4.02 -7.00 -10.49
N LEU A 200 2.98 -7.82 -10.30
CA LEU A 200 2.10 -7.77 -9.13
C LEU A 200 2.87 -7.95 -7.81
N HIS A 201 3.60 -9.05 -7.66
CA HIS A 201 4.18 -9.46 -6.37
C HIS A 201 5.28 -8.54 -5.86
N VAL A 202 6.24 -8.18 -6.72
CA VAL A 202 7.34 -7.30 -6.29
C VAL A 202 6.82 -5.90 -5.98
N GLN A 203 5.83 -5.42 -6.73
CA GLN A 203 5.24 -4.11 -6.47
C GLN A 203 4.41 -4.12 -5.18
N SER A 204 3.60 -5.15 -4.96
CA SER A 204 2.78 -5.24 -3.74
C SER A 204 3.65 -5.38 -2.48
N LEU A 205 4.75 -6.14 -2.54
CA LEU A 205 5.72 -6.22 -1.45
C LEU A 205 6.42 -4.87 -1.22
N ALA A 206 6.82 -4.16 -2.29
CA ALA A 206 7.45 -2.84 -2.15
C ALA A 206 6.51 -1.79 -1.53
N ASP A 207 5.25 -1.80 -1.96
CA ASP A 207 4.21 -0.92 -1.43
C ASP A 207 3.97 -1.18 0.07
N VAL A 208 3.81 -2.45 0.44
CA VAL A 208 3.59 -2.83 1.84
C VAL A 208 4.82 -2.54 2.70
N ASN A 209 6.02 -2.84 2.25
CA ASN A 209 7.24 -2.50 2.99
C ASN A 209 7.36 -1.00 3.27
N THR A 210 6.95 -0.17 2.31
CA THR A 210 6.94 1.28 2.50
C THR A 210 5.91 1.70 3.54
N VAL A 211 4.70 1.11 3.49
CA VAL A 211 3.66 1.31 4.51
C VAL A 211 4.14 0.87 5.90
N LEU A 212 4.81 -0.29 6.00
CA LEU A 212 5.38 -0.79 7.25
C LEU A 212 6.42 0.19 7.81
N ALA A 213 7.37 0.64 7.00
CA ALA A 213 8.40 1.58 7.43
C ALA A 213 7.82 2.90 7.96
N LEU A 214 6.83 3.47 7.27
CA LEU A 214 6.15 4.70 7.71
C LEU A 214 5.35 4.47 9.01
N SER A 215 4.66 3.32 9.11
CA SER A 215 3.88 2.93 10.29
C SER A 215 4.76 2.69 11.53
N GLU A 216 5.90 2.00 11.36
CA GLU A 216 6.90 1.75 12.40
C GLU A 216 7.50 3.05 12.90
N ALA A 217 7.88 3.95 11.99
CA ALA A 217 8.40 5.27 12.34
C ALA A 217 7.36 6.09 13.11
N LEU A 218 6.12 6.12 12.65
CA LEU A 218 5.02 6.81 13.35
C LEU A 218 4.82 6.26 14.77
N LEU A 219 4.74 4.94 14.93
CA LEU A 219 4.60 4.32 16.25
C LEU A 219 5.78 4.61 17.17
N THR A 220 6.99 4.64 16.63
CA THR A 220 8.21 4.95 17.39
C THR A 220 8.12 6.37 17.97
N GLU A 221 7.75 7.34 17.14
CA GLU A 221 7.55 8.72 17.57
C GLU A 221 6.42 8.86 18.60
N MET A 222 5.28 8.20 18.37
CA MET A 222 4.16 8.23 19.33
C MET A 222 4.54 7.60 20.68
N LYS A 223 5.29 6.50 20.69
CA LYS A 223 5.77 5.87 21.94
C LYS A 223 6.76 6.78 22.68
N ALA A 224 7.64 7.48 21.95
CA ALA A 224 8.60 8.41 22.54
C ALA A 224 7.91 9.64 23.17
N HIS A 225 6.80 10.10 22.60
CA HIS A 225 6.00 11.20 23.16
C HIS A 225 5.19 10.82 24.42
N HIS A 226 5.00 9.52 24.70
CA HIS A 226 4.31 9.01 25.88
C HIS A 226 5.24 8.57 27.02
N ALA A 227 6.56 8.54 26.79
CA ALA A 227 7.58 8.22 27.78
C ALA A 227 7.99 9.48 28.56
#